data_AF-N9KPG5-F1
#
_entry.id   AF-N9KPG5-F1
#
_cell.length_a   1.000
_cell.length_b   1.000
_cell.length_c   1.000
_cell.angle_alpha   90.00
_cell.angle_beta   90.00
_cell.angle_gamma   90.00
#
_symmetry.space_group_name_H-M   'P 1'
#
loop_
_entity.id
_entity.type
_entity.pdbx_description
1 polymer ?
#
loop_
_entity_poly.entity_id
_entity_poly.type
_entity_poly.pdbx_seq_one_letter_code
_entity_poly.pdbx_strand_id
1 'polypeptide(L)'
;MKVKIFLGLISFISASPYAATVPAEAFSRANCEAYIPSFGYGWYNESISYDALTGVHKNLYAKTDQKATNGNQRTDNSSNPSGYRVRAGFVDPKSDKRFWNVSGTHYETLDNGRAVSQYTSAKDCNFKFGQFL
;
A
#
# COMPACT_ATOMS: atom_id res chain seq x y z
N MET A 1 -27.54 -59.03 13.02
CA MET A 1 -27.28 -57.61 13.36
C MET A 1 -26.62 -56.94 12.16
N LYS A 2 -27.20 -55.86 11.61
CA LYS A 2 -26.64 -55.09 10.50
C LYS A 2 -25.89 -53.89 11.07
N VAL A 3 -24.57 -53.84 10.91
CA VAL A 3 -23.74 -52.69 11.29
C VAL A 3 -23.78 -51.71 10.12
N LYS A 4 -24.33 -50.51 10.34
CA LYS A 4 -24.25 -49.39 9.39
C LYS A 4 -23.02 -48.56 9.75
N ILE A 5 -21.99 -48.61 8.91
CA ILE A 5 -20.84 -47.72 8.99
C ILE A 5 -21.29 -46.37 8.40
N PHE A 6 -21.36 -45.35 9.25
CA PHE A 6 -21.51 -43.96 8.81
C PHE A 6 -20.12 -43.43 8.44
N LEU A 7 -19.83 -43.32 7.14
CA LEU A 7 -18.72 -42.50 6.66
C LEU A 7 -19.13 -41.02 6.80
N GLY A 8 -18.67 -40.37 7.86
CA GLY A 8 -18.72 -38.92 7.98
C GLY A 8 -17.71 -38.31 7.03
N LEU A 9 -18.19 -37.77 5.90
CA LEU A 9 -17.38 -36.96 5.00
C LEU A 9 -17.08 -35.63 5.71
N ILE A 10 -15.88 -35.49 6.27
CA ILE A 10 -15.38 -34.19 6.76
C ILE A 10 -14.98 -33.40 5.53
N SER A 11 -15.90 -32.59 5.01
CA SER A 11 -15.61 -31.56 4.04
C SER A 11 -14.75 -30.49 4.72
N PHE A 12 -13.43 -30.59 4.52
CA PHE A 12 -12.53 -29.46 4.69
C PHE A 12 -12.92 -28.40 3.67
N ILE A 13 -13.77 -27.45 4.08
CA ILE A 13 -13.93 -26.19 3.37
C ILE A 13 -12.60 -25.46 3.58
N SER A 14 -11.66 -25.64 2.66
CA SER A 14 -10.51 -24.75 2.55
C SER A 14 -11.09 -23.38 2.25
N ALA A 15 -11.13 -22.51 3.25
CA ALA A 15 -11.35 -21.09 3.05
C ALA A 15 -10.26 -20.63 2.10
N SER A 16 -10.58 -20.39 0.82
CA SER A 16 -9.67 -19.73 -0.09
C SER A 16 -9.42 -18.34 0.46
N PRO A 17 -8.21 -17.98 0.93
CA PRO A 17 -7.91 -16.58 1.16
C PRO A 17 -8.00 -15.93 -0.22
N TYR A 18 -8.86 -14.93 -0.37
CA TYR A 18 -9.01 -14.20 -1.62
C TYR A 18 -7.63 -13.80 -2.15
N ALA A 19 -7.34 -14.28 -3.35
CA ALA A 19 -6.06 -14.16 -4.02
C ALA A 19 -6.00 -12.84 -4.79
N ALA A 20 -4.89 -12.09 -4.70
CA ALA A 20 -4.67 -10.87 -5.45
C ALA A 20 -4.57 -11.18 -6.96
N THR A 21 -5.64 -10.89 -7.70
CA THR A 21 -5.75 -11.10 -9.16
C THR A 21 -5.70 -9.81 -9.97
N VAL A 22 -5.88 -8.67 -9.30
CA VAL A 22 -5.86 -7.33 -9.87
C VAL A 22 -4.71 -6.54 -9.22
N PRO A 23 -3.96 -5.73 -9.98
CA PRO A 23 -2.91 -4.89 -9.41
C PRO A 23 -3.41 -3.93 -8.35
N ALA A 24 -2.61 -3.73 -7.30
CA ALA A 24 -2.86 -2.66 -6.34
C ALA A 24 -2.85 -1.30 -7.05
N GLU A 25 -3.67 -0.37 -6.54
CA GLU A 25 -3.63 1.01 -6.98
C GLU A 25 -2.40 1.70 -6.39
N ALA A 26 -1.52 2.19 -7.26
CA ALA A 26 -0.35 2.97 -6.87
C ALA A 26 -0.56 4.47 -7.09
N PHE A 27 -0.15 5.28 -6.12
CA PHE A 27 -0.10 6.73 -6.25
C PHE A 27 1.00 7.35 -5.38
N SER A 28 1.35 8.59 -5.68
CA SER A 28 2.16 9.44 -4.81
C SER A 28 1.35 10.67 -4.41
N ARG A 29 1.67 11.22 -3.24
CA ARG A 29 1.16 12.50 -2.75
C ARG A 29 2.31 13.34 -2.24
N ALA A 30 2.21 14.64 -2.47
CA ALA A 30 3.18 15.61 -1.99
C ALA A 30 2.46 16.73 -1.25
N ASN A 31 3.05 17.20 -0.17
CA ASN A 31 2.61 18.39 0.55
C ASN A 31 1.11 18.32 0.93
N CYS A 32 0.63 17.14 1.35
CA CYS A 32 -0.75 16.96 1.77
C CYS A 32 -0.92 17.26 3.25
N GLU A 33 -1.57 18.37 3.60
CA GLU A 33 -1.95 18.61 4.99
C GLU A 33 -3.14 17.73 5.36
N ALA A 34 -2.95 16.81 6.32
CA ALA A 34 -4.03 15.95 6.78
C ALA A 34 -3.81 15.50 8.23
N TYR A 35 -4.90 15.25 8.95
CA TYR A 35 -4.88 14.47 10.18
C TYR A 35 -5.38 13.06 9.88
N ILE A 36 -4.55 12.05 10.17
CA ILE A 36 -4.95 10.65 10.05
C ILE A 36 -4.82 10.01 11.44
N PRO A 37 -5.90 9.47 12.02
CA PRO A 37 -5.92 9.00 13.41
C PRO A 37 -4.79 8.03 13.80
N SER A 38 -4.37 7.15 12.87
CA SER A 38 -3.31 6.17 13.10
C SER A 38 -1.89 6.67 12.81
N PHE A 39 -1.72 7.85 12.23
CA PHE A 39 -0.41 8.37 11.78
C PHE A 39 -0.07 9.76 12.31
N GLY A 40 -1.05 10.54 12.78
CA GLY A 40 -0.86 11.89 13.33
C GLY A 40 -1.32 13.02 12.39
N TYR A 41 -0.82 14.22 12.64
CA TYR A 41 -1.14 15.44 11.90
C TYR A 41 0.13 16.04 11.29
N GLY A 42 0.09 16.41 10.00
CA GLY A 42 1.23 17.04 9.35
C GLY A 42 1.11 17.11 7.83
N TRP A 43 2.25 17.34 7.19
CA TRP A 43 2.40 17.32 5.73
C TRP A 43 2.86 15.94 5.27
N TYR A 44 1.95 15.22 4.61
CA TYR A 44 2.14 13.87 4.11
C TYR A 44 2.81 13.91 2.74
N ASN A 45 3.98 13.28 2.66
CA ASN A 45 4.83 13.17 1.48
C ASN A 45 5.16 11.69 1.29
N GLU A 46 4.47 11.00 0.41
CA GLU A 46 4.49 9.53 0.34
C GLU A 46 4.21 8.96 -1.04
N SER A 47 4.65 7.72 -1.21
CA SER A 47 4.24 6.81 -2.27
C SER A 47 3.54 5.60 -1.63
N ILE A 48 2.35 5.29 -2.11
CA ILE A 48 1.46 4.28 -1.53
C ILE A 48 0.99 3.33 -2.65
N SER A 49 1.01 2.04 -2.36
CA SER A 49 0.27 1.04 -3.14
C SER A 49 -0.77 0.42 -2.22
N TYR A 50 -2.02 0.37 -2.66
CA TYR A 50 -3.12 -0.17 -1.87
C TYR A 50 -4.10 -0.94 -2.75
N ASP A 51 -4.68 -2.00 -2.20
CA ASP A 51 -5.83 -2.68 -2.80
C ASP A 51 -7.07 -2.45 -1.93
N ALA A 52 -8.12 -1.89 -2.53
CA ALA A 52 -9.40 -1.68 -1.86
C ALA A 52 -10.23 -2.99 -1.78
N LEU A 53 -9.89 -3.99 -2.57
CA LEU A 53 -10.49 -5.32 -2.53
C LEU A 53 -9.67 -6.23 -1.61
N THR A 54 -10.35 -7.07 -0.82
CA THR A 54 -9.78 -7.83 0.29
C THR A 54 -8.91 -9.02 -0.14
N GLY A 55 -7.90 -8.81 -0.98
CA GLY A 55 -6.92 -9.81 -1.42
C GLY A 55 -5.63 -9.77 -0.60
N VAL A 56 -4.99 -10.93 -0.41
CA VAL A 56 -3.62 -10.99 0.13
C VAL A 56 -2.62 -10.77 -1.01
N HIS A 57 -1.94 -9.63 -1.00
CA HIS A 57 -0.89 -9.32 -1.98
C HIS A 57 0.46 -9.87 -1.51
N LYS A 58 1.10 -10.66 -2.37
CA LYS A 58 2.46 -11.15 -2.12
C LYS A 58 3.46 -10.13 -2.64
N ASN A 59 4.51 -9.88 -1.85
CA ASN A 59 5.65 -9.06 -2.26
C ASN A 59 5.30 -7.63 -2.70
N LEU A 60 4.29 -7.02 -2.08
CA LEU A 60 3.95 -5.62 -2.32
C LEU A 60 5.05 -4.71 -1.74
N TYR A 61 5.57 -3.81 -2.56
CA TYR A 61 6.70 -2.92 -2.25
C TYR A 61 6.41 -1.51 -2.77
N ALA A 62 6.75 -0.52 -1.96
CA ALA A 62 6.82 0.88 -2.39
C ALA A 62 8.13 1.51 -1.94
N LYS A 63 8.70 2.32 -2.82
CA LYS A 63 9.80 3.25 -2.55
C LYS A 63 9.32 4.65 -2.86
N THR A 64 9.74 5.62 -2.07
CA THR A 64 9.57 7.04 -2.35
C THR A 64 10.92 7.73 -2.38
N ASP A 65 11.14 8.57 -3.38
CA ASP A 65 12.26 9.49 -3.49
C ASP A 65 11.69 10.92 -3.48
N GLN A 66 12.20 11.77 -2.59
CA GLN A 66 11.66 13.11 -2.35
C GLN A 66 12.73 14.15 -2.55
N LYS A 67 12.41 15.20 -3.30
CA LYS A 67 13.31 16.33 -3.56
C LYS A 67 12.61 17.65 -3.27
N ALA A 68 13.12 18.39 -2.31
CA ALA A 68 12.63 19.72 -1.99
C ALA A 68 13.20 20.79 -2.94
N THR A 69 12.52 21.92 -3.04
CA THR A 69 12.96 23.08 -3.84
C THR A 69 14.31 23.64 -3.42
N ASN A 70 14.66 23.51 -2.13
CA ASN A 70 15.95 23.92 -1.59
C ASN A 70 17.07 22.87 -1.76
N GLY A 71 16.84 21.83 -2.56
CA GLY A 71 17.84 20.81 -2.90
C GLY A 71 17.92 19.63 -1.93
N ASN A 72 17.23 19.68 -0.78
CA ASN A 72 17.19 18.55 0.15
C ASN A 72 16.56 17.33 -0.52
N GLN A 73 17.13 16.16 -0.22
CA GLN A 73 16.67 14.89 -0.75
C GLN A 73 16.57 13.85 0.36
N ARG A 74 15.57 12.99 0.26
CA ARG A 74 15.39 11.85 1.17
C ARG A 74 14.63 10.74 0.46
N THR A 75 14.82 9.53 0.94
CA THR A 75 14.23 8.32 0.40
C THR A 75 13.70 7.48 1.55
N ASP A 76 12.59 6.80 1.32
CA ASP A 76 12.05 5.78 2.21
C ASP A 76 11.50 4.61 1.39
N ASN A 77 11.38 3.44 2.00
CA ASN A 77 10.80 2.27 1.37
C ASN A 77 10.12 1.37 2.38
N SER A 78 9.07 0.69 1.93
CA SER A 78 8.34 -0.31 2.72
C SER A 78 7.97 -1.48 1.85
N SER A 79 7.81 -2.64 2.47
CA SER A 79 7.43 -3.88 1.78
C SER A 79 6.62 -4.78 2.71
N ASN A 80 5.92 -5.75 2.12
CA ASN A 80 5.30 -6.87 2.83
C ASN A 80 4.39 -6.43 3.99
N PRO A 81 3.38 -5.58 3.73
CA PRO A 81 2.51 -5.13 4.80
C PRO A 81 1.70 -6.30 5.37
N SER A 82 1.50 -6.30 6.68
CA SER A 82 0.38 -7.02 7.27
C SER A 82 -0.89 -6.28 6.84
N GLY A 83 -1.54 -6.73 5.76
CA GLY A 83 -2.74 -6.12 5.21
C GLY A 83 -2.63 -5.75 3.73
N TYR A 84 -3.45 -4.80 3.29
CA TYR A 84 -3.72 -4.47 1.88
C TYR A 84 -3.04 -3.19 1.38
N ARG A 85 -2.13 -2.61 2.17
CA ARG A 85 -1.48 -1.32 1.86
C ARG A 85 -0.01 -1.30 2.23
N VAL A 86 0.85 -0.93 1.29
CA VAL A 86 2.22 -0.53 1.56
C VAL A 86 2.35 0.99 1.44
N ARG A 87 3.09 1.62 2.36
CA ARG A 87 3.30 3.06 2.41
C ARG A 87 4.78 3.33 2.62
N ALA A 88 5.38 4.15 1.77
CA ALA A 88 6.74 4.67 1.96
C ALA A 88 6.69 6.20 1.96
N GLY A 89 7.28 6.82 2.98
CA GLY A 89 7.44 8.26 3.07
C GLY A 89 7.22 8.85 4.45
N PHE A 90 7.24 10.18 4.46
CA PHE A 90 7.45 10.99 5.65
C PHE A 90 6.24 11.87 5.93
N VAL A 91 6.01 12.13 7.21
CA VAL A 91 5.07 13.16 7.68
C VAL A 91 5.90 14.27 8.31
N ASP A 92 5.90 15.45 7.70
CA ASP A 92 6.61 16.60 8.26
C ASP A 92 5.69 17.40 9.20
N PRO A 93 6.23 18.04 10.24
CA PRO A 93 5.44 18.93 11.09
C PRO A 93 4.94 20.14 10.29
N LYS A 94 3.82 20.74 10.74
CA LYS A 94 3.25 21.93 10.07
C LYS A 94 4.17 23.14 9.97
N SER A 95 5.18 23.21 10.82
CA SER A 95 6.21 24.26 10.78
C SER A 95 7.21 24.08 9.63
N ASP A 96 7.25 22.91 8.98
CA ASP A 96 8.09 22.68 7.81
C ASP A 96 7.59 23.51 6.63
N LYS A 97 8.51 24.21 5.97
CA LYS A 97 8.25 25.08 4.82
C LYS A 97 8.82 24.52 3.52
N ARG A 98 9.38 23.31 3.55
CA ARG A 98 9.89 22.63 2.36
C ARG A 98 8.73 22.06 1.58
N PHE A 99 8.64 22.47 0.31
CA PHE A 99 7.76 21.84 -0.65
C PHE A 99 8.51 20.73 -1.37
N TRP A 100 8.00 19.51 -1.23
CA TRP A 100 8.60 18.31 -1.79
C TRP A 100 7.99 17.96 -3.13
N ASN A 101 8.83 17.53 -4.06
CA ASN A 101 8.42 16.71 -5.20
C ASN A 101 8.64 15.25 -4.81
N VAL A 102 7.62 14.43 -4.95
CA VAL A 102 7.61 13.03 -4.54
C VAL A 102 7.53 12.15 -5.77
N SER A 103 8.45 11.20 -5.88
CA SER A 103 8.46 10.15 -6.92
C SER A 103 8.37 8.79 -6.25
N GLY A 104 7.53 7.91 -6.78
CA GLY A 104 7.28 6.59 -6.23
C GLY A 104 7.57 5.47 -7.22
N THR A 105 8.24 4.42 -6.76
CA THR A 105 8.42 3.15 -7.47
C THR A 105 7.68 2.07 -6.71
N HIS A 106 6.82 1.33 -7.42
CA HIS A 106 5.96 0.31 -6.84
C HIS A 106 6.21 -1.03 -7.53
N TYR A 107 6.19 -2.10 -6.74
CA TYR A 107 6.34 -3.47 -7.23
C TYR A 107 5.41 -4.41 -6.47
N GLU A 108 4.86 -5.39 -7.18
CA GLU A 108 4.06 -6.47 -6.60
C GLU A 108 4.19 -7.75 -7.43
N THR A 109 3.88 -8.88 -6.81
CA THR A 109 3.70 -10.16 -7.51
C THR A 109 2.29 -10.66 -7.26
N LEU A 110 1.50 -10.78 -8.32
CA LEU A 110 0.15 -11.34 -8.24
C LEU A 110 0.19 -12.85 -8.04
N ASP A 111 -0.93 -13.45 -7.63
CA ASP A 111 -0.96 -14.87 -7.28
C ASP A 111 -0.74 -15.82 -8.46
N ASN A 112 -0.95 -15.35 -9.70
CA ASN A 112 -0.57 -16.09 -10.90
C ASN A 112 0.92 -15.97 -11.25
N GLY A 113 1.73 -15.36 -10.38
CA GLY A 113 3.16 -15.13 -10.57
C GLY A 113 3.49 -13.91 -11.44
N ARG A 114 2.50 -13.14 -11.92
CA ARG A 114 2.74 -11.93 -12.71
C ARG A 114 3.36 -10.84 -11.84
N ALA A 115 4.57 -10.41 -12.21
CA ALA A 115 5.19 -9.22 -11.65
C ALA A 115 4.58 -7.96 -12.28
N VAL A 116 4.27 -6.96 -11.46
CA VAL A 116 3.77 -5.66 -11.89
C VAL A 116 4.66 -4.58 -11.28
N SER A 117 4.96 -3.56 -12.07
CA SER A 117 5.68 -2.38 -11.59
C SER A 117 5.03 -1.11 -12.11
N GLN A 118 4.93 -0.12 -11.24
CA GLN A 118 4.31 1.18 -11.52
C GLN A 118 5.19 2.30 -11.00
N TYR A 119 5.17 3.43 -11.71
CA TYR A 119 5.89 4.64 -11.34
C TYR A 119 4.89 5.78 -11.18
N THR A 120 5.05 6.56 -10.13
CA THR A 120 4.12 7.64 -9.78
C THR A 120 4.91 8.88 -9.39
N SER A 121 4.29 10.06 -9.52
CA SER A 121 4.89 11.28 -9.00
C SER A 121 3.82 12.29 -8.59
N ALA A 122 4.17 13.19 -7.69
CA ALA A 122 3.33 14.29 -7.24
C ALA A 122 4.19 15.50 -6.85
N LYS A 123 3.69 16.70 -7.14
CA LYS A 123 4.27 17.97 -6.65
C LYS A 123 3.32 18.68 -5.69
N ASP A 124 2.08 18.26 -5.71
CA ASP A 124 0.92 18.81 -5.03
C ASP A 124 0.11 17.69 -4.37
N CYS A 125 -0.86 18.09 -3.56
CA CYS A 125 -1.61 17.14 -2.77
C CYS A 125 -2.63 16.39 -3.63
N ASN A 126 -2.39 15.08 -3.82
CA ASN A 126 -3.31 14.16 -4.47
C ASN A 126 -3.82 13.12 -3.46
N PHE A 127 -4.61 13.60 -2.49
CA PHE A 127 -5.10 12.75 -1.41
C PHE A 127 -6.21 11.81 -1.90
N LYS A 128 -6.04 10.50 -1.69
CA LYS A 128 -7.06 9.49 -1.97
C LYS A 128 -7.58 8.89 -0.68
N PHE A 129 -8.84 9.16 -0.33
CA PHE A 129 -9.44 8.68 0.92
C PHE A 129 -9.64 7.15 0.96
N GLY A 130 -9.81 6.51 -0.21
CA GLY A 130 -10.00 5.06 -0.31
C GLY A 130 -8.87 4.22 0.28
N GLN A 131 -7.68 4.80 0.50
CA GLN A 131 -6.54 4.12 1.13
C GLN A 131 -6.70 3.86 2.64
N PHE A 132 -7.72 4.45 3.30
CA PHE A 132 -7.94 4.35 4.76
C PHE A 132 -9.17 3.52 5.14
N LEU A 133 -9.97 3.13 4.13
CA LEU A 133 -11.04 2.15 4.28
C LEU A 133 -10.44 0.75 4.35
#